data_AF-A0AAW1FGI8-F1
#
_entry.id   AF-A0AAW1FGI8-F1
#
_cell.length_a   1.000
_cell.length_b   1.000
_cell.length_c   1.000
_cell.angle_alpha   90.00
_cell.angle_beta   90.00
_cell.angle_gamma   90.00
#
_symmetry.space_group_name_H-M   'P 1'
#
loop_
_entity.id
_entity.type
_entity.pdbx_description
1 polymer ?
#
loop_
_entity_poly.entity_id
_entity_poly.type
_entity_poly.pdbx_seq_one_letter_code
_entity_poly.pdbx_strand_id
1 'polypeptide(L)'
;MNALLTLSIPLLFSSLAWSGYLEHDQDVLIPDGWTRAGRVNPSEELELTFALKQRNTDLLEETLRLVSDPDSAQYGKYLTLEEVSSLVRPTELTQKVVHHWLQSNGITNCLTVRTQDFLQCTMTAEVAETLLPGSKFHRYIRDGHSLVRSSAPYSVHDDVHQHLDFVGGLHRLPPKGQDLLKTSSNRKQKRPKAGLHLGVTPSVLRARYNLTATDVGTAQNNSQAVAQFLEQYYSDADLAEFMGMYGRSFKHLSQVSRVVGTQGAGKAGIEASLDVEYIMSTGANISTWVFTNQGRHESQEPFLQWMVLLSNMSDLPWVHTISYGDDEDSLSTAYMMRINTEFMKAGVRGISLLFASGDSGAGCKHLGKGQNSFRPSFPASSPYVTTVGGTSFKNPFKVTYEITDYISGGGFSNVFKMPDYQASAVDRYLKNVAATLPPQSYFNTSGRAYPDMAALSDNYWVVMNRVPVPWVSGTSASTPVVGGMLSLINDQRLLKGLPALGFLNPRLYKLKGQALFDVTEGCHLSCLDEQVQGKGFCAAPSWDPVTGWGTPNYPALLAALLAE
;
A
#
# COMPACT_ATOMS: atom_id res chain seq x y z
N MET A 1 7.03 9.90 85.00
CA MET A 1 7.48 10.56 83.74
C MET A 1 7.50 9.50 82.65
N ASN A 2 6.41 9.37 81.89
CA ASN A 2 6.37 8.63 80.63
C ASN A 2 5.87 9.62 79.58
N ALA A 3 6.76 10.06 78.70
CA ALA A 3 6.41 10.90 77.55
C ALA A 3 6.48 10.03 76.29
N LEU A 4 5.33 9.77 75.68
CA LEU A 4 5.20 9.20 74.35
C LEU A 4 5.71 10.20 73.31
N LEU A 5 6.69 9.80 72.51
CA LEU A 5 7.07 10.47 71.27
C LEU A 5 6.30 9.82 70.11
N THR A 6 5.30 10.54 69.61
CA THR A 6 4.61 10.22 68.34
C THR A 6 5.45 10.77 67.19
N LEU A 7 6.05 9.89 66.39
CA LEU A 7 6.65 10.24 65.10
C LEU A 7 5.57 10.14 64.01
N SER A 8 5.17 11.28 63.44
CA SER A 8 4.33 11.36 62.26
C SER A 8 5.20 11.24 61.01
N ILE A 9 5.06 10.16 60.25
CA ILE A 9 5.66 9.99 58.92
C ILE A 9 4.65 10.49 57.89
N PRO A 10 4.96 11.50 57.04
CA PRO A 10 4.08 11.87 55.96
C PRO A 10 4.22 10.83 54.84
N LEU A 11 3.14 10.10 54.56
CA LEU A 11 2.98 9.28 53.36
C LEU A 11 2.81 10.21 52.15
N LEU A 12 3.92 10.56 51.51
CA LEU A 12 3.93 11.06 50.13
C LEU A 12 3.71 9.86 49.20
N PHE A 13 2.44 9.54 48.91
CA PHE A 13 2.11 8.76 47.72
C PHE A 13 2.29 9.67 46.50
N SER A 14 3.51 9.80 46.00
CA SER A 14 3.71 10.09 44.58
C SER A 14 3.50 8.77 43.85
N SER A 15 2.29 8.51 43.36
CA SER A 15 2.13 7.54 42.28
C SER A 15 2.91 8.07 41.08
N LEU A 16 4.14 7.57 40.87
CA LEU A 16 4.72 7.58 39.55
C LEU A 16 3.81 6.69 38.70
N ALA A 17 2.80 7.29 38.06
CA ALA A 17 2.15 6.69 36.90
C ALA A 17 3.22 6.67 35.81
N TRP A 18 3.68 5.48 35.43
CA TRP A 18 4.68 5.32 34.38
C TRP A 18 3.96 5.49 33.05
N SER A 19 4.01 6.66 32.42
CA SER A 19 3.32 6.89 31.15
C SER A 19 3.82 5.93 30.05
N GLY A 20 2.93 5.11 29.51
CA GLY A 20 3.20 4.24 28.36
C GLY A 20 3.37 5.02 27.05
N TYR A 21 4.43 4.72 26.29
CA TYR A 21 4.64 5.24 24.94
C TYR A 21 3.92 4.32 23.92
N LEU A 22 2.85 4.83 23.31
CA LEU A 22 2.30 4.26 22.09
C LEU A 22 3.29 4.63 20.97
N GLU A 23 3.89 3.66 20.28
CA GLU A 23 4.87 3.89 19.19
C GLU A 23 6.30 4.34 19.59
N HIS A 24 6.87 3.74 20.65
CA HIS A 24 8.27 3.98 21.05
C HIS A 24 9.33 3.70 19.96
N ASP A 25 8.98 2.92 18.93
CA ASP A 25 9.80 2.51 17.80
C ASP A 25 9.52 3.29 16.51
N GLN A 26 8.57 4.24 16.50
CA GLN A 26 8.33 5.11 15.34
C GLN A 26 9.52 6.05 15.14
N ASP A 27 10.05 6.08 13.92
CA ASP A 27 11.06 7.06 13.56
C ASP A 27 10.46 8.47 13.55
N VAL A 28 11.11 9.39 14.26
CA VAL A 28 10.77 10.82 14.32
C VAL A 28 11.79 11.69 13.59
N LEU A 29 12.74 11.06 12.90
CA LEU A 29 13.67 11.74 12.01
C LEU A 29 12.92 12.41 10.86
N ILE A 30 13.50 13.51 10.38
CA ILE A 30 12.96 14.26 9.26
C ILE A 30 13.45 13.58 7.99
N PRO A 31 12.56 13.03 7.13
CA PRO A 31 12.98 12.40 5.90
C PRO A 31 13.61 13.41 4.94
N ASP A 32 14.41 12.91 4.00
CA ASP A 32 15.08 13.74 3.00
C ASP A 32 14.10 14.62 2.22
N GLY A 33 14.47 15.88 2.04
CA GLY A 33 13.67 16.89 1.33
C GLY A 33 12.63 17.62 2.18
N TRP A 34 12.32 17.16 3.39
CA TRP A 34 11.52 17.94 4.34
C TRP A 34 12.38 18.92 5.14
N THR A 35 11.84 20.12 5.35
CA THR A 35 12.48 21.14 6.19
C THR A 35 11.55 21.55 7.33
N ARG A 36 12.07 21.61 8.56
CA ARG A 36 11.32 22.10 9.72
C ARG A 36 11.27 23.62 9.69
N ALA A 37 10.10 24.19 9.38
CA ALA A 37 9.89 25.63 9.25
C ALA A 37 9.79 26.33 10.61
N GLY A 38 9.14 25.72 11.60
CA GLY A 38 8.99 26.33 12.92
C GLY A 38 7.91 25.69 13.78
N ARG A 39 7.76 26.23 15.00
CA ARG A 39 6.70 25.82 15.94
C ARG A 39 5.33 26.26 15.43
N VAL A 40 4.31 25.41 15.54
CA VAL A 40 2.92 25.81 15.22
C VAL A 40 2.35 26.73 16.30
N ASN A 41 1.37 27.56 15.94
CA ASN A 41 0.71 28.40 16.93
C ASN A 41 -0.11 27.52 17.90
N PRO A 42 -0.04 27.74 19.23
CA PRO A 42 -0.85 26.98 20.20
C PRO A 42 -2.35 26.91 19.87
N SER A 43 -2.91 27.95 19.24
CA SER A 43 -4.33 28.02 18.85
C SER A 43 -4.64 27.42 17.48
N GLU A 44 -3.63 26.92 16.75
CA GLU A 44 -3.82 26.30 15.44
C GLU A 44 -4.57 24.97 15.59
N GLU A 45 -5.59 24.75 14.76
CA GLU A 45 -6.38 23.52 14.81
C GLU A 45 -5.64 22.36 14.14
N LEU A 46 -5.63 21.22 14.82
CA LEU A 46 -5.11 19.94 14.37
C LEU A 46 -6.26 18.94 14.33
N GLU A 47 -6.24 18.07 13.33
CA GLU A 47 -7.08 16.88 13.29
C GLU A 47 -6.23 15.63 13.53
N LEU A 48 -6.51 14.92 14.62
CA LEU A 48 -5.80 13.70 15.01
C LEU A 48 -6.74 12.50 14.93
N THR A 49 -6.19 11.36 14.50
CA THR A 49 -6.95 10.10 14.36
C THR A 49 -6.54 9.11 15.44
N PHE A 50 -7.41 8.86 16.40
CA PHE A 50 -7.19 7.88 17.47
C PHE A 50 -7.59 6.49 16.98
N ALA A 51 -6.61 5.58 16.93
CA ALA A 51 -6.81 4.19 16.56
C ALA A 51 -7.17 3.39 17.82
N LEU A 52 -8.45 3.08 18.01
CA LEU A 52 -8.94 2.37 19.19
C LEU A 52 -8.63 0.88 19.06
N LYS A 53 -8.31 0.25 20.19
CA LYS A 53 -7.96 -1.17 20.23
C LYS A 53 -9.15 -2.05 19.82
N GLN A 54 -8.96 -2.79 18.74
CA GLN A 54 -9.93 -3.72 18.18
C GLN A 54 -10.04 -4.99 19.03
N ARG A 55 -11.13 -5.73 18.87
CA ARG A 55 -11.32 -7.07 19.46
C ARG A 55 -11.30 -8.14 18.39
N ASN A 56 -11.11 -9.40 18.80
CA ASN A 56 -11.25 -10.57 17.93
C ASN A 56 -10.40 -10.54 16.65
N THR A 57 -9.21 -9.93 16.68
CA THR A 57 -8.30 -9.84 15.53
C THR A 57 -7.86 -11.22 15.06
N ASP A 58 -7.66 -12.17 15.98
CA ASP A 58 -7.31 -13.56 15.64
C ASP A 58 -8.46 -14.27 14.91
N LEU A 59 -9.71 -13.99 15.31
CA LEU A 59 -10.90 -14.53 14.63
C LEU A 59 -11.11 -13.86 13.26
N LEU A 60 -10.75 -12.59 13.11
CA LEU A 60 -10.74 -11.92 11.81
C LEU A 60 -9.74 -12.58 10.85
N GLU A 61 -8.53 -12.87 11.32
CA GLU A 61 -7.51 -13.57 10.54
C GLU A 61 -7.98 -14.97 10.11
N GLU A 62 -8.56 -15.74 11.03
CA GLU A 62 -9.12 -17.05 10.71
C GLU A 62 -10.30 -16.95 9.74
N THR A 63 -11.15 -15.94 9.89
CA THR A 63 -12.25 -15.67 8.95
C THR A 63 -11.70 -15.35 7.56
N LEU A 64 -10.66 -14.51 7.46
CA LEU A 64 -9.99 -14.20 6.20
C LEU A 64 -9.47 -15.46 5.54
N ARG A 65 -8.77 -16.32 6.29
CA ARG A 65 -8.28 -17.60 5.79
C ARG A 65 -9.42 -18.44 5.21
N LEU A 66 -10.53 -18.58 5.93
CA LEU A 66 -11.67 -19.37 5.51
C LEU A 66 -12.37 -18.82 4.26
N VAL A 67 -12.47 -17.50 4.08
CA VAL A 67 -13.16 -16.91 2.92
C VAL A 67 -12.26 -16.71 1.70
N SER A 68 -10.93 -16.83 1.85
CA SER A 68 -9.95 -16.64 0.77
C SER A 68 -9.27 -17.94 0.30
N ASP A 69 -9.32 -19.00 1.10
CA ASP A 69 -8.84 -20.33 0.71
C ASP A 69 -9.83 -21.01 -0.26
N PRO A 70 -9.45 -21.30 -1.52
CA PRO A 70 -10.37 -21.92 -2.49
C PRO A 70 -10.80 -23.34 -2.13
N ASP A 71 -10.12 -24.04 -1.21
CA ASP A 71 -10.54 -25.39 -0.76
C ASP A 71 -11.53 -25.31 0.42
N SER A 72 -11.75 -24.11 0.97
CA SER A 72 -12.68 -23.89 2.06
C SER A 72 -14.12 -23.84 1.57
N ALA A 73 -15.03 -24.51 2.27
CA ALA A 73 -16.47 -24.38 2.04
C ALA A 73 -17.01 -22.96 2.30
N GLN A 74 -16.21 -22.07 2.89
CA GLN A 74 -16.52 -20.65 3.10
C GLN A 74 -15.91 -19.73 2.03
N TYR A 75 -15.18 -20.27 1.05
CA TYR A 75 -14.57 -19.48 -0.01
C TYR A 75 -15.58 -18.55 -0.68
N GLY A 76 -15.24 -17.26 -0.78
CA GLY A 76 -16.09 -16.26 -1.41
C GLY A 76 -17.35 -15.85 -0.62
N LYS A 77 -17.59 -16.40 0.58
CA LYS A 77 -18.68 -15.99 1.48
C LYS A 77 -18.23 -14.81 2.33
N TYR A 78 -18.05 -13.68 1.67
CA TYR A 78 -17.54 -12.45 2.28
C TYR A 78 -18.51 -11.82 3.26
N LEU A 79 -17.96 -11.09 4.23
CA LEU A 79 -18.69 -10.35 5.23
C LEU A 79 -19.11 -8.97 4.71
N THR A 80 -20.27 -8.52 5.16
CA THR A 80 -20.69 -7.12 5.07
C THR A 80 -19.87 -6.24 6.03
N LEU A 81 -19.90 -4.91 5.82
CA LEU A 81 -19.20 -3.98 6.73
C LEU A 81 -19.79 -4.03 8.15
N GLU A 82 -21.10 -4.27 8.28
CA GLU A 82 -21.80 -4.41 9.56
C GLU A 82 -21.37 -5.68 10.32
N GLU A 83 -21.15 -6.79 9.62
CA GLU A 83 -20.59 -8.02 10.20
C GLU A 83 -19.14 -7.83 10.63
N VAL A 84 -18.32 -7.16 9.81
CA VAL A 84 -16.95 -6.78 10.19
C VAL A 84 -16.96 -5.89 11.43
N SER A 85 -17.79 -4.85 11.45
CA SER A 85 -17.94 -3.96 12.62
C SER A 85 -18.32 -4.77 13.87
N SER A 86 -19.30 -5.67 13.75
CA SER A 86 -19.71 -6.52 14.87
C SER A 86 -18.56 -7.42 15.38
N LEU A 87 -17.72 -7.92 14.47
CA LEU A 87 -16.57 -8.75 14.80
C LEU A 87 -15.48 -7.95 15.54
N VAL A 88 -15.08 -6.79 15.00
CA VAL A 88 -13.83 -6.11 15.40
C VAL A 88 -14.01 -4.86 16.27
N ARG A 89 -15.23 -4.30 16.35
CA ARG A 89 -15.47 -3.03 17.06
C ARG A 89 -14.89 -3.06 18.48
N PRO A 90 -14.33 -1.95 18.98
CA PRO A 90 -13.79 -1.90 20.33
C PRO A 90 -14.85 -2.22 21.38
N THR A 91 -14.41 -2.73 22.53
CA THR A 91 -15.31 -3.01 23.67
C THR A 91 -16.01 -1.74 24.14
N GLU A 92 -17.19 -1.86 24.76
CA GLU A 92 -17.85 -0.70 25.37
C GLU A 92 -16.98 0.03 26.39
N LEU A 93 -16.13 -0.72 27.12
CA LEU A 93 -15.17 -0.14 28.05
C LEU A 93 -14.16 0.73 27.32
N THR A 94 -13.51 0.22 26.27
CA THR A 94 -12.57 0.99 25.42
C THR A 94 -13.22 2.27 24.90
N GLN A 95 -14.42 2.17 24.34
CA GLN A 95 -15.13 3.34 23.81
C GLN A 95 -15.43 4.36 24.92
N LYS A 96 -15.98 3.93 26.06
CA LYS A 96 -16.30 4.82 27.18
C LYS A 96 -15.06 5.50 27.76
N VAL A 97 -13.96 4.77 27.95
CA VAL A 97 -12.72 5.33 28.51
C VAL A 97 -12.14 6.38 27.57
N VAL A 98 -11.99 6.06 26.28
CA VAL A 98 -11.41 6.99 25.30
C VAL A 98 -12.30 8.23 25.11
N HIS A 99 -13.63 8.04 24.98
CA HIS A 99 -14.55 9.19 24.87
C HIS A 99 -14.55 10.07 26.12
N HIS A 100 -14.57 9.47 27.32
CA HIS A 100 -14.51 10.25 28.56
C HIS A 100 -13.20 11.02 28.69
N TRP A 101 -12.07 10.37 28.36
CA TRP A 101 -10.75 11.00 28.37
C TRP A 101 -10.65 12.17 27.38
N LEU A 102 -11.18 12.04 26.16
CA LEU A 102 -11.20 13.14 25.19
C LEU A 102 -12.11 14.28 25.70
N GLN A 103 -13.31 13.96 26.20
CA GLN A 103 -14.26 14.95 26.71
C GLN A 103 -13.73 15.69 27.96
N SER A 104 -13.05 15.01 28.87
CA SER A 104 -12.46 15.64 30.06
C SER A 104 -11.35 16.64 29.72
N ASN A 105 -10.78 16.55 28.52
CA ASN A 105 -9.80 17.49 27.97
C ASN A 105 -10.45 18.51 27.01
N GLY A 106 -11.78 18.64 27.02
CA GLY A 106 -12.51 19.63 26.22
C GLY A 106 -12.71 19.25 24.74
N ILE A 107 -12.34 18.04 24.34
CA ILE A 107 -12.43 17.57 22.94
C ILE A 107 -13.80 16.94 22.74
N THR A 108 -14.67 17.63 22.01
CA THR A 108 -16.07 17.22 21.79
C THR A 108 -16.41 16.97 20.32
N ASN A 109 -15.65 17.57 19.40
CA ASN A 109 -15.85 17.39 17.96
C ASN A 109 -15.05 16.18 17.45
N CYS A 110 -15.61 14.99 17.65
CA CYS A 110 -15.03 13.73 17.18
C CYS A 110 -16.00 12.99 16.26
N LEU A 111 -15.50 12.51 15.13
CA LEU A 111 -16.22 11.67 14.18
C LEU A 111 -15.73 10.22 14.29
N THR A 112 -16.64 9.26 14.19
CA THR A 112 -16.30 7.83 14.14
C THR A 112 -16.66 7.22 12.79
N VAL A 113 -16.14 6.04 12.53
CA VAL A 113 -16.45 5.21 11.35
C VAL A 113 -17.46 4.12 11.69
N ARG A 114 -18.05 3.48 10.67
CA ARG A 114 -19.00 2.35 10.86
C ARG A 114 -18.44 1.20 11.69
N THR A 115 -17.13 0.92 11.62
CA THR A 115 -16.46 -0.09 12.46
C THR A 115 -16.16 0.36 13.89
N GLN A 116 -16.37 1.64 14.20
CA GLN A 116 -16.21 2.25 15.54
C GLN A 116 -14.80 2.15 16.15
N ASP A 117 -13.80 1.79 15.36
CA ASP A 117 -12.41 1.56 15.78
C ASP A 117 -11.46 2.72 15.45
N PHE A 118 -11.98 3.79 14.85
CA PHE A 118 -11.29 5.06 14.68
C PHE A 118 -12.14 6.22 15.20
N LEU A 119 -11.48 7.18 15.83
CA LEU A 119 -12.05 8.49 16.19
C LEU A 119 -11.18 9.59 15.59
N GLN A 120 -11.76 10.44 14.74
CA GLN A 120 -11.09 11.61 14.19
C GLN A 120 -11.57 12.83 14.95
N CYS A 121 -10.67 13.54 15.62
CA CYS A 121 -11.03 14.64 16.50
C CYS A 121 -10.24 15.90 16.13
N THR A 122 -10.93 17.05 16.14
CA THR A 122 -10.32 18.36 15.98
C THR A 122 -10.02 18.98 17.35
N MET A 123 -8.82 19.52 17.51
CA MET A 123 -8.37 20.21 18.74
C MET A 123 -7.28 21.23 18.42
N THR A 124 -6.98 22.15 19.34
CA THR A 124 -5.84 23.06 19.15
C THR A 124 -4.52 22.35 19.43
N ALA A 125 -3.42 22.86 18.88
CA ALA A 125 -2.08 22.34 19.15
C ALA A 125 -1.74 22.33 20.66
N GLU A 126 -2.16 23.36 21.41
CA GLU A 126 -1.99 23.41 22.87
C GLU A 126 -2.71 22.26 23.60
N VAL A 127 -3.96 21.99 23.22
CA VAL A 127 -4.74 20.89 23.78
C VAL A 127 -4.12 19.56 23.40
N ALA A 128 -3.68 19.39 22.16
CA ALA A 128 -3.02 18.17 21.70
C ALA A 128 -1.73 17.86 22.48
N GLU A 129 -0.89 18.88 22.74
CA GLU A 129 0.36 18.72 23.49
C GLU A 129 0.14 18.43 24.98
N THR A 130 -0.97 18.93 25.53
CA THR A 130 -1.40 18.60 26.90
C THR A 130 -1.96 17.19 26.98
N LEU A 131 -2.79 16.80 26.01
CA LEU A 131 -3.42 15.49 25.90
C LEU A 131 -2.39 14.37 25.68
N LEU A 132 -1.34 14.66 24.91
CA LEU A 132 -0.29 13.72 24.49
C LEU A 132 1.09 14.21 24.98
N PRO A 133 1.39 14.05 26.29
CA PRO A 133 2.63 14.56 26.87
C PRO A 133 3.88 14.07 26.12
N GLY A 134 4.79 15.00 25.84
CA GLY A 134 6.01 14.77 25.07
C GLY A 134 5.92 15.24 23.63
N SER A 135 4.71 15.23 23.04
CA SER A 135 4.50 15.70 21.68
C SER A 135 4.87 17.17 21.50
N LYS A 136 5.40 17.49 20.32
CA LYS A 136 5.91 18.80 19.95
C LYS A 136 5.62 19.08 18.47
N PHE A 137 4.46 19.66 18.18
CA PHE A 137 4.05 20.01 16.82
C PHE A 137 4.90 21.12 16.19
N HIS A 138 5.40 20.84 14.99
CA HIS A 138 6.12 21.76 14.13
C HIS A 138 5.56 21.68 12.73
N ARG A 139 5.74 22.77 11.99
CA ARG A 139 5.44 22.86 10.58
C ARG A 139 6.63 22.38 9.77
N TYR A 140 6.36 21.50 8.83
CA TYR A 140 7.32 20.96 7.88
C TYR A 140 6.93 21.40 6.47
N ILE A 141 7.93 21.69 5.64
CA ILE A 141 7.74 22.16 4.26
C ILE A 141 8.57 21.33 3.29
N ARG A 142 7.96 20.93 2.17
CA ARG A 142 8.59 20.30 1.01
C ARG A 142 7.89 20.73 -0.27
N ASP A 143 8.65 21.24 -1.25
CA ASP A 143 8.14 21.61 -2.58
C ASP A 143 6.89 22.51 -2.57
N GLY A 144 6.81 23.44 -1.60
CA GLY A 144 5.68 24.36 -1.42
C GLY A 144 4.49 23.78 -0.63
N HIS A 145 4.53 22.50 -0.26
CA HIS A 145 3.55 21.85 0.59
C HIS A 145 3.93 21.97 2.06
N SER A 146 2.95 22.06 2.94
CA SER A 146 3.17 22.19 4.37
C SER A 146 2.36 21.15 5.15
N LEU A 147 3.01 20.51 6.12
CA LEU A 147 2.40 19.56 7.06
C LEU A 147 2.76 19.91 8.49
N VAL A 148 1.94 19.45 9.44
CA VAL A 148 2.17 19.60 10.88
C VAL A 148 2.38 18.23 11.50
N ARG A 149 3.53 18.05 12.14
CA ARG A 149 3.91 16.80 12.82
C ARG A 149 4.63 17.10 14.13
N SER A 150 4.55 16.18 15.07
CA SER A 150 5.35 16.17 16.28
C SER A 150 6.80 15.79 15.99
N SER A 151 7.75 16.62 16.43
CA SER A 151 9.19 16.37 16.32
C SER A 151 9.74 15.54 17.48
N ALA A 152 8.88 15.00 18.34
CA ALA A 152 9.24 14.25 19.54
C ALA A 152 8.21 13.15 19.81
N PRO A 153 8.60 12.03 20.43
CA PRO A 153 7.67 10.98 20.86
C PRO A 153 6.59 11.53 21.79
N TYR A 154 5.47 10.81 21.88
CA TYR A 154 4.36 11.11 22.77
C TYR A 154 4.05 9.94 23.70
N SER A 155 3.33 10.24 24.77
CA SER A 155 2.83 9.24 25.70
C SER A 155 1.35 9.49 25.99
N VAL A 156 0.69 8.50 26.58
CA VAL A 156 -0.66 8.62 27.14
C VAL A 156 -0.66 8.05 28.56
N HIS A 157 -1.68 8.40 29.34
CA HIS A 157 -1.85 7.79 30.67
C HIS A 157 -2.15 6.28 30.53
N ASP A 158 -1.69 5.46 31.48
CA ASP A 158 -1.83 4.00 31.44
C ASP A 158 -3.28 3.53 31.28
N ASP A 159 -4.21 4.25 31.93
CA ASP A 159 -5.64 3.98 31.84
C ASP A 159 -6.16 4.04 30.40
N VAL A 160 -5.54 4.86 29.53
CA VAL A 160 -5.90 5.03 28.11
C VAL A 160 -5.00 4.19 27.22
N HIS A 161 -3.75 3.97 27.60
CA HIS A 161 -2.75 3.22 26.84
C HIS A 161 -3.26 1.83 26.40
N GLN A 162 -3.95 1.11 27.28
CA GLN A 162 -4.50 -0.21 26.97
C GLN A 162 -5.67 -0.21 25.97
N HIS A 163 -6.20 0.97 25.62
CA HIS A 163 -7.39 1.17 24.80
C HIS A 163 -7.09 1.78 23.42
N LEU A 164 -5.84 2.18 23.17
CA LEU A 164 -5.38 2.73 21.90
C LEU A 164 -4.25 1.88 21.33
N ASP A 165 -4.21 1.77 20.01
CA ASP A 165 -3.07 1.20 19.29
C ASP A 165 -2.04 2.31 19.01
N PHE A 166 -2.50 3.47 18.52
CA PHE A 166 -1.70 4.67 18.26
C PHE A 166 -2.58 5.92 18.01
N VAL A 167 -1.93 7.08 17.86
CA VAL A 167 -2.56 8.34 17.42
C VAL A 167 -1.95 8.79 16.09
N GLY A 168 -2.75 8.73 15.03
CA GLY A 168 -2.39 9.18 13.68
C GLY A 168 -2.34 10.70 13.56
N GLY A 169 -1.43 11.17 12.72
CA GLY A 169 -1.15 12.59 12.48
C GLY A 169 0.02 13.16 13.29
N LEU A 170 0.72 12.31 14.06
CA LEU A 170 1.82 12.74 14.90
C LEU A 170 3.18 12.71 14.21
N HIS A 171 3.58 11.60 13.59
CA HIS A 171 4.99 11.42 13.18
C HIS A 171 5.20 11.29 11.69
N ARG A 172 4.47 10.37 11.04
CA ARG A 172 4.73 9.96 9.65
C ARG A 172 4.55 11.11 8.68
N LEU A 173 5.65 11.51 8.05
CA LEU A 173 5.67 12.42 6.92
C LEU A 173 5.61 11.59 5.63
N PRO A 174 4.78 11.98 4.64
CA PRO A 174 4.66 11.18 3.43
C PRO A 174 5.99 11.14 2.69
N PRO A 175 6.36 9.98 2.11
CA PRO A 175 7.60 9.81 1.38
C PRO A 175 7.61 10.75 0.16
N LYS A 176 8.80 11.02 -0.37
CA LYS A 176 8.89 11.70 -1.67
C LYS A 176 8.56 10.66 -2.73
N GLY A 177 7.63 10.95 -3.64
CA GLY A 177 7.42 10.10 -4.81
C GLY A 177 8.75 9.87 -5.54
N GLN A 178 9.00 8.65 -6.01
CA GLN A 178 10.19 8.40 -6.82
C GLN A 178 10.06 9.11 -8.17
N ASP A 179 11.19 9.51 -8.75
CA ASP A 179 11.19 10.12 -10.08
C ASP A 179 10.92 9.02 -11.12
N LEU A 180 9.68 8.98 -11.60
CA LEU A 180 9.21 7.99 -12.58
C LEU A 180 9.80 8.21 -13.97
N LEU A 181 10.46 9.35 -14.22
CA LEU A 181 11.12 9.64 -15.49
C LEU A 181 12.55 9.10 -15.49
N LYS A 182 12.84 8.18 -16.41
CA LYS A 182 14.23 7.78 -16.65
C LYS A 182 15.02 8.94 -17.28
N THR A 183 16.11 9.37 -16.64
CA THR A 183 17.06 10.33 -17.21
C THR A 183 17.85 9.67 -18.35
N SER A 184 17.46 9.92 -19.60
CA SER A 184 18.27 9.51 -20.77
C SER A 184 19.06 10.70 -21.29
N SER A 185 20.38 10.52 -21.41
CA SER A 185 21.26 11.39 -22.19
C SER A 185 20.73 11.57 -23.62
N ASN A 186 20.82 12.79 -24.15
CA ASN A 186 20.40 13.19 -25.50
C ASN A 186 21.02 12.28 -26.58
N ARG A 187 20.31 11.24 -27.02
CA ARG A 187 20.64 10.52 -28.27
C ARG A 187 19.65 10.91 -29.36
N LYS A 188 20.14 11.63 -30.37
CA LYS A 188 19.42 11.95 -31.61
C LYS A 188 18.86 10.66 -32.24
N GLN A 189 17.55 10.53 -32.33
CA GLN A 189 16.88 9.35 -32.90
C GLN A 189 16.70 9.46 -34.43
N LYS A 190 16.92 8.34 -35.13
CA LYS A 190 16.48 8.09 -36.51
C LYS A 190 15.09 7.43 -36.49
N ARG A 191 14.26 7.73 -37.50
CA ARG A 191 12.89 7.19 -37.65
C ARG A 191 12.85 5.66 -37.62
N PRO A 192 11.89 5.03 -36.91
CA PRO A 192 11.77 3.58 -36.86
C PRO A 192 11.16 2.98 -38.14
N LYS A 193 11.60 1.76 -38.49
CA LYS A 193 11.01 0.90 -39.54
C LYS A 193 9.75 0.19 -39.00
N ALA A 194 8.87 -0.27 -39.89
CA ALA A 194 7.64 -0.99 -39.54
C ALA A 194 7.90 -2.21 -38.62
N GLY A 195 7.06 -2.41 -37.60
CA GLY A 195 7.17 -3.49 -36.61
C GLY A 195 7.94 -3.15 -35.31
N LEU A 196 8.33 -1.89 -35.13
CA LEU A 196 8.98 -1.37 -33.92
C LEU A 196 7.92 -0.63 -33.06
N HIS A 197 7.80 -0.95 -31.77
CA HIS A 197 7.09 -0.07 -30.81
C HIS A 197 8.11 0.77 -30.04
N LEU A 198 7.72 2.00 -29.67
CA LEU A 198 8.50 2.86 -28.80
C LEU A 198 7.75 2.95 -27.48
N GLY A 199 8.24 2.27 -26.44
CA GLY A 199 7.60 2.25 -25.12
C GLY A 199 6.35 1.38 -25.02
N VAL A 200 5.79 1.32 -23.81
CA VAL A 200 4.61 0.55 -23.44
C VAL A 200 3.37 1.44 -23.57
N THR A 201 2.33 0.88 -24.18
CA THR A 201 1.01 1.51 -24.39
C THR A 201 -0.08 0.47 -24.11
N PRO A 202 -1.35 0.87 -23.97
CA PRO A 202 -2.47 -0.06 -23.85
C PRO A 202 -2.46 -1.20 -24.88
N SER A 203 -2.15 -0.92 -26.15
CA SER A 203 -2.08 -1.97 -27.17
C SER A 203 -0.92 -2.95 -26.97
N VAL A 204 0.23 -2.48 -26.47
CA VAL A 204 1.38 -3.34 -26.12
C VAL A 204 1.02 -4.28 -24.98
N LEU A 205 0.40 -3.77 -23.92
CA LEU A 205 -0.02 -4.55 -22.75
C LEU A 205 -1.07 -5.59 -23.12
N ARG A 206 -2.10 -5.17 -23.85
CA ARG A 206 -3.18 -6.08 -24.29
C ARG A 206 -2.64 -7.18 -25.19
N ALA A 207 -1.70 -6.86 -26.09
CA ALA A 207 -1.02 -7.87 -26.89
C ALA A 207 -0.15 -8.81 -26.06
N ARG A 208 0.67 -8.29 -25.13
CA ARG A 208 1.59 -9.09 -24.31
C ARG A 208 0.84 -10.05 -23.38
N TYR A 209 -0.21 -9.56 -22.72
CA TYR A 209 -0.99 -10.35 -21.77
C TYR A 209 -2.20 -11.04 -22.40
N ASN A 210 -2.26 -11.10 -23.73
CA ASN A 210 -3.28 -11.82 -24.51
C ASN A 210 -4.73 -11.37 -24.25
N LEU A 211 -4.95 -10.07 -24.03
CA LEU A 211 -6.28 -9.46 -24.02
C LEU A 211 -6.73 -9.14 -25.45
N THR A 212 -7.86 -9.70 -25.84
CA THR A 212 -8.53 -9.44 -27.12
C THR A 212 -9.34 -8.14 -27.07
N ALA A 213 -9.86 -7.67 -28.21
CA ALA A 213 -10.73 -6.49 -28.25
C ALA A 213 -12.06 -6.68 -27.47
N THR A 214 -12.47 -7.93 -27.25
CA THR A 214 -13.70 -8.29 -26.53
C THR A 214 -13.50 -8.47 -25.02
N ASP A 215 -12.25 -8.50 -24.54
CA ASP A 215 -11.94 -8.59 -23.10
C ASP A 215 -12.11 -7.22 -22.45
N VAL A 216 -13.37 -6.84 -22.24
CA VAL A 216 -13.83 -5.58 -21.66
C VAL A 216 -15.00 -5.85 -20.72
N GLY A 217 -15.14 -5.04 -19.68
CA GLY A 217 -16.18 -5.20 -18.65
C GLY A 217 -17.59 -5.05 -19.19
N THR A 218 -18.51 -5.85 -18.66
CA THR A 218 -19.93 -5.85 -19.02
C THR A 218 -20.87 -6.04 -17.82
N ALA A 219 -20.37 -6.51 -16.68
CA ALA A 219 -21.16 -6.66 -15.46
C ALA A 219 -21.48 -5.27 -14.86
N GLN A 220 -22.75 -5.06 -14.49
CA GLN A 220 -23.21 -3.77 -13.94
C GLN A 220 -22.75 -3.52 -12.51
N ASN A 221 -22.51 -4.58 -11.73
CA ASN A 221 -22.10 -4.52 -10.33
C ASN A 221 -20.58 -4.71 -10.13
N ASN A 222 -19.81 -4.61 -11.20
CA ASN A 222 -18.35 -4.68 -11.14
C ASN A 222 -17.74 -3.28 -11.17
N SER A 223 -16.74 -3.04 -10.33
CA SER A 223 -16.03 -1.77 -10.27
C SER A 223 -14.61 -1.97 -9.74
N GLN A 224 -13.74 -1.04 -10.11
CA GLN A 224 -12.32 -1.02 -9.75
C GLN A 224 -11.92 0.37 -9.24
N ALA A 225 -10.79 0.48 -8.56
CA ALA A 225 -10.31 1.73 -7.98
C ALA A 225 -8.80 1.88 -8.03
N VAL A 226 -8.37 3.14 -8.08
CA VAL A 226 -6.99 3.55 -7.79
C VAL A 226 -6.99 4.41 -6.52
N ALA A 227 -5.97 4.25 -5.68
CA ALA A 227 -5.74 5.14 -4.54
C ALA A 227 -4.35 5.75 -4.64
N GLN A 228 -4.29 7.08 -4.64
CA GLN A 228 -3.08 7.86 -4.89
C GLN A 228 -2.86 8.90 -3.78
N PHE A 229 -1.64 8.93 -3.23
CA PHE A 229 -1.31 9.73 -2.04
C PHE A 229 -0.20 10.77 -2.26
N LEU A 230 0.39 10.84 -3.46
CA LEU A 230 1.55 11.69 -3.75
C LEU A 230 1.21 13.16 -4.05
N GLU A 231 0.09 13.68 -3.54
CA GLU A 231 -0.40 15.05 -3.81
C GLU A 231 -0.44 15.46 -5.31
N GLN A 232 -0.46 14.45 -6.18
CA GLN A 232 -0.66 14.56 -7.61
C GLN A 232 -2.14 14.34 -7.93
N TYR A 233 -2.62 14.87 -9.05
CA TYR A 233 -4.02 14.76 -9.45
C TYR A 233 -4.13 14.11 -10.81
N TYR A 234 -5.19 13.33 -11.01
CA TYR A 234 -5.59 12.92 -12.35
C TYR A 234 -6.50 14.00 -12.96
N SER A 235 -6.57 14.04 -14.28
CA SER A 235 -7.39 14.97 -15.05
C SER A 235 -8.29 14.15 -15.98
N ASP A 236 -9.62 14.30 -15.88
CA ASP A 236 -10.56 13.67 -16.82
C ASP A 236 -10.26 14.08 -18.27
N ALA A 237 -9.76 15.30 -18.43
CA ALA A 237 -9.30 15.86 -19.69
C ALA A 237 -8.12 15.07 -20.28
N ASP A 238 -7.14 14.73 -19.45
CA ASP A 238 -5.95 13.95 -19.85
C ASP A 238 -6.33 12.49 -20.12
N LEU A 239 -7.13 11.88 -19.24
CA LEU A 239 -7.65 10.52 -19.42
C LEU A 239 -8.44 10.37 -20.73
N ALA A 240 -9.31 11.34 -21.06
CA ALA A 240 -10.05 11.31 -22.32
C ALA A 240 -9.13 11.41 -23.54
N GLU A 241 -8.06 12.19 -23.46
CA GLU A 241 -7.07 12.31 -24.52
C GLU A 241 -6.23 11.04 -24.66
N PHE A 242 -5.77 10.48 -23.54
CA PHE A 242 -5.07 9.19 -23.50
C PHE A 242 -5.91 8.09 -24.15
N MET A 243 -7.17 7.96 -23.76
CA MET A 243 -8.10 6.98 -24.34
C MET A 243 -8.37 7.26 -25.81
N GLY A 244 -8.50 8.53 -26.20
CA GLY A 244 -8.61 8.96 -27.58
C GLY A 244 -7.38 8.65 -28.43
N MET A 245 -6.19 8.55 -27.85
CA MET A 245 -4.94 8.19 -28.53
C MET A 245 -4.70 6.67 -28.55
N TYR A 246 -4.82 6.01 -27.41
CA TYR A 246 -4.33 4.65 -27.19
C TYR A 246 -5.44 3.60 -26.97
N GLY A 247 -6.68 4.01 -26.73
CA GLY A 247 -7.82 3.13 -26.43
C GLY A 247 -8.65 2.69 -27.64
N ARG A 248 -8.32 3.13 -28.87
CA ARG A 248 -9.18 2.96 -30.06
C ARG A 248 -9.46 1.50 -30.48
N SER A 249 -8.65 0.55 -30.04
CA SER A 249 -8.76 -0.86 -30.43
C SER A 249 -9.68 -1.70 -29.54
N PHE A 250 -10.25 -1.11 -28.48
CA PHE A 250 -11.15 -1.78 -27.55
C PHE A 250 -12.19 -0.79 -27.00
N LYS A 251 -13.34 -1.30 -26.53
CA LYS A 251 -14.34 -0.48 -25.86
C LYS A 251 -13.80 0.02 -24.52
N HIS A 252 -13.92 1.32 -24.25
CA HIS A 252 -13.39 1.94 -23.03
C HIS A 252 -14.30 3.06 -22.53
N LEU A 253 -14.10 3.43 -21.27
CA LEU A 253 -14.61 4.67 -20.70
C LEU A 253 -13.50 5.73 -20.77
N SER A 254 -13.88 7.00 -20.92
CA SER A 254 -12.95 8.14 -21.01
C SER A 254 -13.01 9.05 -19.80
N GLN A 255 -13.76 8.66 -18.77
CA GLN A 255 -13.97 9.39 -17.52
C GLN A 255 -14.11 8.38 -16.39
N VAL A 256 -13.68 8.77 -15.20
CA VAL A 256 -13.89 7.95 -14.00
C VAL A 256 -15.34 8.07 -13.53
N SER A 257 -15.84 7.06 -12.85
CA SER A 257 -17.23 7.01 -12.39
C SER A 257 -17.43 7.74 -11.06
N ARG A 258 -16.37 7.85 -10.24
CA ARG A 258 -16.43 8.55 -8.95
C ARG A 258 -15.04 9.00 -8.51
N VAL A 259 -14.97 10.21 -7.97
CA VAL A 259 -13.85 10.67 -7.16
C VAL A 259 -14.26 10.64 -5.70
N VAL A 260 -13.43 10.04 -4.85
CA VAL A 260 -13.62 9.99 -3.40
C VAL A 260 -12.54 10.85 -2.76
N GLY A 261 -12.99 11.78 -1.91
CA GLY A 261 -12.18 12.86 -1.35
C GLY A 261 -12.22 14.10 -2.26
N THR A 262 -11.21 14.95 -2.13
CA THR A 262 -11.17 16.27 -2.76
C THR A 262 -10.04 16.32 -3.79
N GLN A 263 -10.39 16.58 -5.05
CA GLN A 263 -9.48 17.20 -6.01
C GLN A 263 -9.56 18.71 -5.78
N GLY A 264 -8.48 19.44 -5.66
CA GLY A 264 -7.33 19.45 -6.52
C GLY A 264 -7.52 20.47 -7.63
N ALA A 265 -7.38 21.78 -7.40
CA ALA A 265 -7.10 22.72 -8.53
C ALA A 265 -5.63 22.65 -8.98
N GLY A 266 -4.90 21.63 -8.52
CA GLY A 266 -3.49 21.38 -8.83
C GLY A 266 -3.29 20.84 -10.24
N LYS A 267 -2.04 20.87 -10.71
CA LYS A 267 -1.66 20.29 -12.01
C LYS A 267 -1.76 18.77 -11.97
N ALA A 268 -2.05 18.17 -13.12
CA ALA A 268 -1.98 16.73 -13.25
C ALA A 268 -0.55 16.25 -12.99
N GLY A 269 -0.42 15.11 -12.31
CA GLY A 269 0.86 14.47 -12.01
C GLY A 269 1.04 13.14 -12.72
N ILE A 270 2.29 12.71 -12.92
CA ILE A 270 2.63 11.51 -13.70
C ILE A 270 2.06 10.27 -13.03
N GLU A 271 2.21 10.12 -11.71
CA GLU A 271 1.73 8.95 -10.96
C GLU A 271 0.21 8.84 -11.05
N ALA A 272 -0.47 9.94 -10.74
CA ALA A 272 -1.92 10.02 -10.75
C ALA A 272 -2.53 9.71 -12.14
N SER A 273 -1.85 10.13 -13.21
CA SER A 273 -2.25 9.84 -14.59
C SER A 273 -1.97 8.38 -14.94
N LEU A 274 -0.77 7.89 -14.62
CA LEU A 274 -0.34 6.51 -14.86
C LEU A 274 -1.32 5.49 -14.27
N ASP A 275 -1.67 5.64 -12.99
CA ASP A 275 -2.52 4.68 -12.28
C ASP A 275 -3.89 4.54 -12.96
N VAL A 276 -4.56 5.67 -13.24
CA VAL A 276 -5.92 5.68 -13.79
C VAL A 276 -5.95 5.29 -15.27
N GLU A 277 -4.99 5.76 -16.06
CA GLU A 277 -4.94 5.49 -17.51
C GLU A 277 -4.75 3.99 -17.78
N TYR A 278 -3.93 3.31 -16.98
CA TYR A 278 -3.57 1.92 -17.21
C TYR A 278 -4.51 0.91 -16.56
N ILE A 279 -5.10 1.21 -15.39
CA ILE A 279 -6.17 0.35 -14.85
C ILE A 279 -7.37 0.35 -15.79
N MET A 280 -7.72 1.50 -16.39
CA MET A 280 -8.84 1.62 -17.33
C MET A 280 -8.54 1.08 -18.73
N SER A 281 -7.28 0.73 -19.01
CA SER A 281 -6.86 0.13 -20.28
C SER A 281 -6.87 -1.39 -20.25
N THR A 282 -6.44 -1.96 -19.12
CA THR A 282 -6.40 -3.41 -18.91
C THR A 282 -7.70 -3.89 -18.29
N GLY A 283 -8.27 -3.16 -17.34
CA GLY A 283 -9.65 -3.25 -16.83
C GLY A 283 -10.59 -2.36 -17.63
N ALA A 284 -10.64 -2.57 -18.95
CA ALA A 284 -11.37 -1.69 -19.86
C ALA A 284 -12.90 -1.81 -19.69
N ASN A 285 -13.61 -0.69 -19.85
CA ASN A 285 -15.06 -0.58 -19.75
C ASN A 285 -15.66 -0.98 -18.38
N ILE A 286 -14.89 -0.87 -17.28
CA ILE A 286 -15.34 -1.09 -15.90
C ILE A 286 -15.46 0.26 -15.17
N SER A 287 -16.50 0.42 -14.35
CA SER A 287 -16.66 1.59 -13.48
C SER A 287 -15.42 1.78 -12.61
N THR A 288 -14.73 2.91 -12.76
CA THR A 288 -13.44 3.16 -12.09
C THR A 288 -13.58 4.32 -11.10
N TRP A 289 -13.11 4.12 -9.87
CA TRP A 289 -13.08 5.16 -8.83
C TRP A 289 -11.66 5.63 -8.59
N VAL A 290 -11.51 6.90 -8.21
CA VAL A 290 -10.23 7.47 -7.78
C VAL A 290 -10.35 7.95 -6.35
N PHE A 291 -9.53 7.41 -5.46
CA PHE A 291 -9.36 7.91 -4.10
C PHE A 291 -8.20 8.90 -4.07
N THR A 292 -8.49 10.13 -3.67
CA THR A 292 -7.53 11.22 -3.58
C THR A 292 -7.85 12.06 -2.35
N ASN A 293 -6.85 12.55 -1.64
CA ASN A 293 -7.06 13.33 -0.42
C ASN A 293 -6.33 14.67 -0.51
N GLN A 294 -6.86 15.65 -1.25
CA GLN A 294 -6.42 17.04 -1.13
C GLN A 294 -7.13 17.74 0.03
N GLY A 295 -6.41 18.61 0.72
CA GLY A 295 -6.97 19.72 1.49
C GLY A 295 -5.86 20.25 2.39
N ARG A 296 -6.03 21.41 3.01
CA ARG A 296 -5.14 21.81 4.12
C ARG A 296 -5.46 20.94 5.34
N HIS A 297 -5.12 19.66 5.27
CA HIS A 297 -5.22 18.69 6.35
C HIS A 297 -3.81 18.35 6.80
N GLU A 298 -3.12 19.38 7.28
CA GLU A 298 -1.67 19.32 7.51
C GLU A 298 -1.30 18.28 8.57
N SER A 299 -2.24 17.88 9.43
CA SER A 299 -2.09 16.84 10.44
C SER A 299 -2.57 15.45 9.98
N GLN A 300 -3.26 15.30 8.86
CA GLN A 300 -3.71 13.96 8.41
C GLN A 300 -2.60 13.17 7.72
N GLU A 301 -2.66 11.85 7.85
CA GLU A 301 -1.83 10.91 7.09
C GLU A 301 -2.67 10.37 5.92
N PRO A 302 -2.33 10.69 4.65
CA PRO A 302 -3.20 10.37 3.51
C PRO A 302 -3.55 8.88 3.37
N PHE A 303 -2.58 8.01 3.64
CA PHE A 303 -2.77 6.56 3.60
C PHE A 303 -3.72 6.06 4.70
N LEU A 304 -3.53 6.53 5.94
CA LEU A 304 -4.41 6.21 7.06
C LEU A 304 -5.84 6.72 6.81
N GLN A 305 -5.98 7.91 6.23
CA GLN A 305 -7.31 8.45 5.89
C GLN A 305 -8.05 7.54 4.91
N TRP A 306 -7.36 6.99 3.91
CA TRP A 306 -7.96 6.02 3.00
C TRP A 306 -8.40 4.73 3.71
N MET A 307 -7.59 4.20 4.64
CA MET A 307 -8.01 3.06 5.48
C MET A 307 -9.27 3.35 6.31
N VAL A 308 -9.33 4.54 6.93
CA VAL A 308 -10.50 5.01 7.68
C VAL A 308 -11.74 5.06 6.78
N LEU A 309 -11.60 5.53 5.53
CA LEU A 309 -12.70 5.55 4.56
C LEU A 309 -13.19 4.15 4.18
N LEU A 310 -12.28 3.19 3.94
CA LEU A 310 -12.69 1.81 3.65
C LEU A 310 -13.55 1.22 4.77
N SER A 311 -13.21 1.55 6.02
CA SER A 311 -13.93 1.16 7.23
C SER A 311 -15.27 1.89 7.45
N ASN A 312 -15.61 2.87 6.59
CA ASN A 312 -16.82 3.67 6.71
C ASN A 312 -17.78 3.54 5.51
N MET A 313 -17.34 2.90 4.43
CA MET A 313 -18.09 2.77 3.18
C MET A 313 -18.51 1.32 2.96
N SER A 314 -19.81 1.03 2.97
CA SER A 314 -20.34 -0.32 2.73
C SER A 314 -20.15 -0.74 1.26
N ASP A 315 -20.37 0.20 0.32
CA ASP A 315 -20.17 -0.01 -1.11
C ASP A 315 -18.78 0.46 -1.54
N LEU A 316 -17.94 -0.50 -1.94
CA LEU A 316 -16.58 -0.26 -2.41
C LEU A 316 -16.32 -1.03 -3.72
N PRO A 317 -15.42 -0.54 -4.57
CA PRO A 317 -14.90 -1.32 -5.68
C PRO A 317 -14.24 -2.62 -5.24
N TRP A 318 -14.37 -3.66 -6.08
CA TRP A 318 -13.85 -4.99 -5.74
C TRP A 318 -12.33 -5.07 -5.79
N VAL A 319 -11.71 -4.21 -6.60
CA VAL A 319 -10.26 -4.19 -6.80
C VAL A 319 -9.74 -2.78 -6.57
N HIS A 320 -8.73 -2.65 -5.72
CA HIS A 320 -8.02 -1.41 -5.45
C HIS A 320 -6.54 -1.59 -5.79
N THR A 321 -5.98 -0.67 -6.57
CA THR A 321 -4.55 -0.64 -6.91
C THR A 321 -3.91 0.58 -6.27
N ILE A 322 -2.80 0.35 -5.56
CA ILE A 322 -2.19 1.35 -4.71
C ILE A 322 -0.70 1.47 -4.99
N SER A 323 -0.30 2.68 -5.34
CA SER A 323 1.10 3.07 -5.56
C SER A 323 1.59 3.88 -4.35
N TYR A 324 1.91 3.16 -3.27
CA TYR A 324 2.37 3.73 -1.99
C TYR A 324 3.29 2.76 -1.27
N GLY A 325 4.35 3.29 -0.65
CA GLY A 325 5.19 2.53 0.25
C GLY A 325 6.12 3.41 1.06
N ASP A 326 6.31 3.02 2.31
CA ASP A 326 7.36 3.48 3.20
C ASP A 326 8.38 2.37 3.40
N ASP A 327 9.58 2.71 3.87
CA ASP A 327 10.52 1.69 4.35
C ASP A 327 9.93 1.00 5.59
N GLU A 328 9.87 -0.33 5.62
CA GLU A 328 9.24 -1.09 6.70
C GLU A 328 9.85 -0.74 8.07
N ASP A 329 11.16 -0.50 8.12
CA ASP A 329 11.89 -0.16 9.34
C ASP A 329 11.74 1.30 9.81
N SER A 330 11.03 2.13 9.04
CA SER A 330 10.72 3.52 9.43
C SER A 330 9.39 3.65 10.18
N LEU A 331 8.58 2.59 10.21
CA LEU A 331 7.25 2.58 10.80
C LEU A 331 7.26 1.89 12.17
N SER A 332 6.40 2.34 13.08
CA SER A 332 6.17 1.61 14.33
C SER A 332 5.52 0.25 14.07
N THR A 333 5.86 -0.73 14.90
CA THR A 333 5.21 -2.04 14.90
C THR A 333 3.71 -1.89 15.16
N ALA A 334 3.32 -0.97 16.06
CA ALA A 334 1.92 -0.70 16.37
C ALA A 334 1.13 -0.23 15.14
N TYR A 335 1.67 0.72 14.38
CA TYR A 335 1.08 1.19 13.13
C TYR A 335 0.96 0.06 12.11
N MET A 336 2.07 -0.64 11.84
CA MET A 336 2.10 -1.73 10.85
C MET A 336 1.10 -2.85 11.18
N MET A 337 1.03 -3.30 12.43
CA MET A 337 0.09 -4.34 12.85
C MET A 337 -1.36 -3.90 12.73
N ARG A 338 -1.66 -2.64 13.07
CA ARG A 338 -3.01 -2.08 12.90
C ARG A 338 -3.38 -1.96 11.42
N ILE A 339 -2.53 -1.40 10.57
CA ILE A 339 -2.79 -1.34 9.13
C ILE A 339 -2.97 -2.74 8.53
N ASN A 340 -2.18 -3.72 8.97
CA ASN A 340 -2.34 -5.11 8.54
C ASN A 340 -3.72 -5.67 8.92
N THR A 341 -4.25 -5.30 10.08
CA THR A 341 -5.62 -5.63 10.51
C THR A 341 -6.67 -4.95 9.63
N GLU A 342 -6.44 -3.71 9.20
CA GLU A 342 -7.30 -3.03 8.23
C GLU A 342 -7.31 -3.72 6.85
N PHE A 343 -6.17 -4.26 6.40
CA PHE A 343 -6.14 -5.10 5.19
C PHE A 343 -6.94 -6.40 5.37
N MET A 344 -6.86 -7.04 6.54
CA MET A 344 -7.70 -8.20 6.83
C MET A 344 -9.19 -7.84 6.77
N LYS A 345 -9.59 -6.69 7.33
CA LYS A 345 -10.98 -6.19 7.25
C LYS A 345 -11.43 -5.98 5.81
N ALA A 346 -10.57 -5.49 4.92
CA ALA A 346 -10.88 -5.39 3.49
C ALA A 346 -10.98 -6.77 2.83
N GLY A 347 -10.05 -7.67 3.14
CA GLY A 347 -10.01 -9.03 2.57
C GLY A 347 -11.24 -9.86 2.93
N VAL A 348 -11.72 -9.82 4.18
CA VAL A 348 -12.95 -10.55 4.57
C VAL A 348 -14.20 -10.03 3.88
N ARG A 349 -14.16 -8.79 3.37
CA ARG A 349 -15.23 -8.16 2.58
C ARG A 349 -15.13 -8.47 1.08
N GLY A 350 -14.16 -9.28 0.67
CA GLY A 350 -13.97 -9.65 -0.74
C GLY A 350 -13.30 -8.57 -1.58
N ILE A 351 -12.60 -7.63 -0.96
CA ILE A 351 -11.86 -6.58 -1.66
C ILE A 351 -10.43 -7.08 -1.93
N SER A 352 -10.01 -7.01 -3.19
CA SER A 352 -8.64 -7.26 -3.62
C SER A 352 -7.82 -5.97 -3.48
N LEU A 353 -6.83 -5.97 -2.59
CA LEU A 353 -5.88 -4.88 -2.44
C LEU A 353 -4.56 -5.25 -3.12
N LEU A 354 -4.14 -4.45 -4.09
CA LEU A 354 -2.88 -4.61 -4.81
C LEU A 354 -1.94 -3.45 -4.52
N PHE A 355 -0.70 -3.76 -4.18
CA PHE A 355 0.33 -2.76 -3.88
C PHE A 355 1.55 -2.90 -4.79
N ALA A 356 2.06 -1.76 -5.25
CA ALA A 356 3.36 -1.69 -5.91
C ALA A 356 4.46 -2.20 -4.97
N SER A 357 5.34 -3.07 -5.47
CA SER A 357 6.40 -3.66 -4.64
C SER A 357 7.53 -2.67 -4.29
N GLY A 358 7.63 -1.57 -5.03
CA GLY A 358 8.65 -0.53 -4.89
C GLY A 358 9.63 -0.53 -6.07
N ASP A 359 10.41 0.55 -6.17
CA ASP A 359 11.25 0.83 -7.35
C ASP A 359 12.74 0.88 -7.00
N SER A 360 13.12 0.27 -5.87
CA SER A 360 14.48 0.28 -5.35
C SER A 360 15.04 -1.13 -5.12
N GLY A 361 14.54 -2.11 -5.87
CA GLY A 361 15.00 -3.51 -5.79
C GLY A 361 14.84 -4.11 -4.39
N ALA A 362 15.89 -4.70 -3.84
CA ALA A 362 15.89 -5.17 -2.46
C ALA A 362 15.99 -4.04 -1.42
N GLY A 363 16.14 -2.80 -1.86
CA GLY A 363 16.47 -1.65 -1.02
C GLY A 363 17.89 -1.74 -0.48
N CYS A 364 18.29 -0.71 0.27
CA CYS A 364 19.56 -0.70 0.99
C CYS A 364 19.42 0.07 2.30
N LYS A 365 19.69 -0.60 3.42
CA LYS A 365 19.76 0.00 4.75
C LYS A 365 21.20 -0.01 5.25
N HIS A 366 21.71 1.17 5.57
CA HIS A 366 23.04 1.35 6.15
C HIS A 366 22.99 1.18 7.67
N LEU A 367 23.64 0.15 8.20
CA LEU A 367 23.67 -0.16 9.64
C LEU A 367 24.87 0.48 10.37
N GLY A 368 25.76 1.14 9.62
CA GLY A 368 27.00 1.73 10.12
C GLY A 368 28.18 0.76 10.05
N LYS A 369 29.41 1.29 10.20
CA LYS A 369 30.68 0.51 10.14
C LYS A 369 30.83 -0.34 8.87
N GLY A 370 30.28 0.11 7.74
CA GLY A 370 30.31 -0.60 6.47
C GLY A 370 29.38 -1.83 6.40
N GLN A 371 28.51 -2.04 7.38
CA GLN A 371 27.49 -3.09 7.34
C GLN A 371 26.21 -2.56 6.71
N ASN A 372 25.65 -3.36 5.81
CA ASN A 372 24.40 -3.07 5.12
C ASN A 372 23.44 -4.26 5.23
N SER A 373 22.16 -3.97 4.99
CA SER A 373 21.11 -4.98 4.85
C SER A 373 20.12 -4.55 3.77
N PHE A 374 19.34 -5.49 3.25
CA PHE A 374 18.20 -5.18 2.41
C PHE A 374 17.10 -4.50 3.23
N ARG A 375 16.30 -3.70 2.54
CA ARG A 375 15.33 -2.80 3.15
C ARG A 375 13.95 -3.04 2.53
N PRO A 376 13.13 -3.94 3.10
CA PRO A 376 11.79 -4.18 2.60
C PRO A 376 10.89 -2.96 2.78
N SER A 377 9.86 -2.86 1.95
CA SER A 377 8.87 -1.79 1.96
C SER A 377 7.54 -2.27 2.52
N PHE A 378 6.81 -1.36 3.17
CA PHE A 378 5.44 -1.56 3.63
C PHE A 378 4.53 -0.53 2.97
N PRO A 379 3.32 -0.86 2.46
CA PRO A 379 2.57 -2.09 2.68
C PRO A 379 2.95 -3.35 1.88
N ALA A 380 3.89 -3.28 0.94
CA ALA A 380 4.26 -4.40 0.08
C ALA A 380 4.64 -5.69 0.85
N SER A 381 5.22 -5.55 2.05
CA SER A 381 5.58 -6.67 2.92
C SER A 381 4.42 -7.29 3.72
N SER A 382 3.22 -6.69 3.69
CA SER A 382 2.04 -7.25 4.35
C SER A 382 1.70 -8.64 3.78
N PRO A 383 1.33 -9.62 4.62
CA PRO A 383 0.83 -10.92 4.17
C PRO A 383 -0.61 -10.88 3.66
N TYR A 384 -1.32 -9.74 3.74
CA TYR A 384 -2.75 -9.63 3.43
C TYR A 384 -3.05 -8.76 2.20
N VAL A 385 -2.04 -8.50 1.38
CA VAL A 385 -2.15 -7.77 0.12
C VAL A 385 -1.46 -8.54 -1.00
N THR A 386 -1.90 -8.33 -2.23
CA THR A 386 -1.21 -8.85 -3.42
C THR A 386 -0.19 -7.81 -3.89
N THR A 387 1.08 -8.12 -3.69
CA THR A 387 2.20 -7.24 -4.04
C THR A 387 2.65 -7.50 -5.48
N VAL A 388 2.75 -6.44 -6.28
CA VAL A 388 3.02 -6.51 -7.72
C VAL A 388 4.41 -5.93 -8.04
N GLY A 389 5.28 -6.79 -8.55
CA GLY A 389 6.61 -6.45 -9.03
C GLY A 389 6.64 -5.94 -10.47
N GLY A 390 7.85 -5.76 -10.97
CA GLY A 390 8.16 -5.14 -12.25
C GLY A 390 8.98 -6.02 -13.20
N THR A 391 8.64 -5.96 -14.47
CA THR A 391 9.34 -6.60 -15.57
C THR A 391 9.60 -5.64 -16.71
N SER A 392 10.53 -5.99 -17.59
CA SER A 392 10.81 -5.25 -18.81
C SER A 392 10.91 -6.23 -19.98
N PHE A 393 10.75 -5.75 -21.21
CA PHE A 393 11.07 -6.57 -22.37
C PHE A 393 12.57 -6.68 -22.54
N LYS A 394 13.08 -7.89 -22.78
CA LYS A 394 14.50 -8.07 -23.12
C LYS A 394 14.92 -7.25 -24.33
N ASN A 395 14.04 -7.15 -25.32
CA ASN A 395 14.19 -6.20 -26.41
C ASN A 395 13.17 -5.07 -26.22
N PRO A 396 13.59 -3.85 -25.85
CA PRO A 396 12.66 -2.76 -25.50
C PRO A 396 11.78 -2.28 -26.67
N PHE A 397 12.07 -2.74 -27.89
CA PHE A 397 11.38 -2.33 -29.11
C PHE A 397 10.45 -3.40 -29.70
N LYS A 398 10.37 -4.56 -29.06
CA LYS A 398 9.55 -5.70 -29.49
C LYS A 398 8.77 -6.25 -28.30
N VAL A 399 7.51 -6.58 -28.56
CA VAL A 399 6.71 -7.39 -27.62
C VAL A 399 7.29 -8.80 -27.63
N THR A 400 8.16 -9.10 -26.66
CA THR A 400 8.86 -10.37 -26.53
C THR A 400 8.62 -10.96 -25.14
N TYR A 401 9.43 -11.94 -24.77
CA TYR A 401 9.48 -12.41 -23.40
C TYR A 401 9.99 -11.31 -22.45
N GLU A 402 9.51 -11.38 -21.23
CA GLU A 402 9.82 -10.46 -20.14
C GLU A 402 11.01 -10.98 -19.32
N ILE A 403 11.80 -10.04 -18.82
CA ILE A 403 12.88 -10.25 -17.86
C ILE A 403 12.64 -9.34 -16.66
N THR A 404 13.37 -9.56 -15.57
CA THR A 404 13.37 -8.65 -14.42
C THR A 404 13.63 -7.20 -14.86
N ASP A 405 12.77 -6.27 -14.44
CA ASP A 405 13.15 -4.87 -14.40
C ASP A 405 14.00 -4.65 -13.14
N TYR A 406 15.18 -4.04 -13.28
CA TYR A 406 16.15 -3.98 -12.20
C TYR A 406 15.68 -3.15 -11.00
N ILE A 407 14.65 -2.32 -11.18
CA ILE A 407 14.02 -1.54 -10.10
C ILE A 407 13.00 -2.35 -9.28
N SER A 408 12.53 -3.50 -9.78
CA SER A 408 11.43 -4.27 -9.17
C SER A 408 11.66 -4.55 -7.70
N GLY A 409 10.83 -3.95 -6.84
CA GLY A 409 10.87 -4.13 -5.40
C GLY A 409 10.61 -5.57 -5.01
N GLY A 410 11.35 -6.07 -4.03
CA GLY A 410 11.18 -7.45 -3.59
C GLY A 410 12.12 -7.80 -2.45
N GLY A 411 11.79 -8.86 -1.73
CA GLY A 411 12.60 -9.31 -0.60
C GLY A 411 11.77 -9.97 0.47
N PHE A 412 12.23 -9.84 1.72
CA PHE A 412 11.66 -10.50 2.88
C PHE A 412 11.43 -9.49 4.00
N SER A 413 10.24 -9.51 4.59
CA SER A 413 9.86 -8.70 5.74
C SER A 413 10.76 -8.99 6.96
N ASN A 414 11.05 -7.97 7.75
CA ASN A 414 11.65 -8.08 9.07
C ASN A 414 10.60 -8.12 10.20
N VAL A 415 9.32 -7.88 9.88
CA VAL A 415 8.22 -7.73 10.85
C VAL A 415 7.24 -8.88 10.76
N PHE A 416 6.71 -9.13 9.56
CA PHE A 416 5.68 -10.12 9.34
C PHE A 416 6.28 -11.49 9.07
N LYS A 417 5.81 -12.50 9.79
CA LYS A 417 6.23 -13.89 9.58
C LYS A 417 5.78 -14.40 8.21
N MET A 418 6.50 -15.39 7.71
CA MET A 418 6.12 -16.16 6.53
C MET A 418 4.69 -16.70 6.66
N PRO A 419 3.73 -16.31 5.79
CA PRO A 419 2.42 -16.93 5.80
C PRO A 419 2.45 -18.33 5.18
N ASP A 420 1.59 -19.21 5.68
CA ASP A 420 1.57 -20.63 5.30
C ASP A 420 1.34 -20.84 3.80
N TYR A 421 0.54 -19.98 3.16
CA TYR A 421 0.23 -20.09 1.74
C TYR A 421 1.47 -20.00 0.83
N GLN A 422 2.55 -19.34 1.28
CA GLN A 422 3.77 -19.15 0.48
C GLN A 422 4.98 -19.94 0.96
N ALA A 423 4.93 -20.54 2.15
CA ALA A 423 6.08 -21.22 2.75
C ALA A 423 6.75 -22.24 1.81
N SER A 424 5.95 -23.04 1.09
CA SER A 424 6.46 -24.03 0.14
C SER A 424 7.13 -23.43 -1.10
N ALA A 425 6.67 -22.27 -1.56
CA ALA A 425 7.23 -21.57 -2.72
C ALA A 425 8.59 -20.93 -2.34
N VAL A 426 8.65 -20.31 -1.17
CA VAL A 426 9.87 -19.68 -0.66
C VAL A 426 10.94 -20.71 -0.30
N ASP A 427 10.58 -21.80 0.37
CA ASP A 427 11.51 -22.89 0.68
C ASP A 427 12.14 -23.47 -0.61
N ARG A 428 11.34 -23.63 -1.67
CA ARG A 428 11.84 -24.07 -2.97
C ARG A 428 12.82 -23.05 -3.57
N TYR A 429 12.49 -21.76 -3.56
CA TYR A 429 13.37 -20.72 -4.05
C TYR A 429 14.72 -20.75 -3.31
N LEU A 430 14.70 -20.69 -1.97
CA LEU A 430 15.91 -20.66 -1.14
C LEU A 430 16.80 -21.88 -1.38
N LYS A 431 16.22 -23.06 -1.62
CA LYS A 431 16.96 -24.29 -1.98
C LYS A 431 17.53 -24.23 -3.40
N ASN A 432 16.76 -23.77 -4.37
CA ASN A 432 17.15 -23.76 -5.78
C ASN A 432 18.30 -22.79 -6.07
N VAL A 433 18.31 -21.63 -5.39
CA VAL A 433 19.32 -20.57 -5.62
C VAL A 433 20.36 -20.49 -4.50
N ALA A 434 20.48 -21.50 -3.64
CA ALA A 434 21.34 -21.47 -2.45
C ALA A 434 22.78 -21.01 -2.71
N ALA A 435 23.35 -21.35 -3.88
CA ALA A 435 24.71 -20.96 -4.27
C ALA A 435 24.86 -19.50 -4.74
N THR A 436 23.75 -18.84 -5.08
CA THR A 436 23.70 -17.47 -5.61
C THR A 436 22.89 -16.53 -4.74
N LEU A 437 22.45 -16.98 -3.55
CA LEU A 437 21.76 -16.12 -2.60
C LEU A 437 22.68 -15.01 -2.11
N PRO A 438 22.14 -13.80 -1.87
CA PRO A 438 22.84 -12.77 -1.12
C PRO A 438 23.27 -13.28 0.26
N PRO A 439 24.29 -12.67 0.90
CA PRO A 439 24.72 -13.09 2.22
C PRO A 439 23.56 -13.04 3.22
N GLN A 440 23.44 -14.05 4.09
CA GLN A 440 22.32 -14.17 5.02
C GLN A 440 22.13 -12.96 5.94
N SER A 441 23.19 -12.19 6.20
CA SER A 441 23.11 -10.94 6.98
C SER A 441 22.27 -9.84 6.33
N TYR A 442 22.00 -9.95 5.02
CA TYR A 442 21.25 -8.93 4.29
C TYR A 442 19.73 -9.07 4.44
N PHE A 443 19.20 -10.23 4.83
CA PHE A 443 17.76 -10.46 4.78
C PHE A 443 17.26 -11.50 5.80
N ASN A 444 15.96 -11.44 6.10
CA ASN A 444 15.31 -12.34 7.05
C ASN A 444 14.53 -13.45 6.33
N THR A 445 15.06 -14.68 6.29
CA THR A 445 14.40 -15.83 5.65
C THR A 445 13.09 -16.26 6.30
N SER A 446 12.82 -15.83 7.54
CA SER A 446 11.60 -16.18 8.27
C SER A 446 10.41 -15.26 7.95
N GLY A 447 10.64 -14.16 7.24
CA GLY A 447 9.64 -13.14 7.00
C GLY A 447 8.81 -13.36 5.73
N ARG A 448 7.67 -12.66 5.63
CA ARG A 448 6.86 -12.58 4.40
C ARG A 448 7.75 -12.13 3.25
N ALA A 449 7.93 -13.01 2.27
CA ALA A 449 8.67 -12.74 1.05
C ALA A 449 7.75 -12.26 -0.09
N TYR A 450 8.17 -11.29 -0.89
CA TYR A 450 7.37 -10.61 -1.94
C TYR A 450 8.26 -10.25 -3.15
N PRO A 451 7.69 -9.95 -4.35
CA PRO A 451 6.28 -9.81 -4.69
C PRO A 451 5.52 -11.14 -4.86
N ASP A 452 4.21 -11.08 -5.07
CA ASP A 452 3.36 -12.24 -5.35
C ASP A 452 3.21 -12.48 -6.86
N MET A 453 3.12 -11.40 -7.64
CA MET A 453 3.04 -11.38 -9.10
C MET A 453 3.86 -10.23 -9.67
N ALA A 454 3.99 -10.13 -10.99
CA ALA A 454 4.57 -8.98 -11.66
C ALA A 454 3.83 -8.60 -12.95
N ALA A 455 4.12 -7.42 -13.48
CA ALA A 455 3.79 -7.04 -14.85
C ALA A 455 4.85 -6.06 -15.36
N LEU A 456 4.71 -5.55 -16.59
CA LEU A 456 5.64 -4.57 -17.16
C LEU A 456 5.69 -3.34 -16.27
N SER A 457 6.88 -2.83 -15.97
CA SER A 457 7.12 -1.63 -15.17
C SER A 457 7.98 -0.60 -15.89
N ASP A 458 8.30 -0.81 -17.17
CA ASP A 458 9.31 -0.04 -17.89
C ASP A 458 8.75 0.68 -19.13
N ASN A 459 9.13 1.94 -19.31
CA ASN A 459 8.94 2.75 -20.52
C ASN A 459 7.49 3.00 -20.95
N TYR A 460 6.57 3.24 -20.02
CA TYR A 460 5.18 3.59 -20.28
C TYR A 460 5.02 4.97 -20.93
N TRP A 461 3.97 5.11 -21.73
CA TRP A 461 3.43 6.40 -22.16
C TRP A 461 2.26 6.79 -21.28
N VAL A 462 2.22 8.04 -20.80
CA VAL A 462 1.05 8.62 -20.14
C VAL A 462 0.62 9.90 -20.85
N VAL A 463 -0.59 10.39 -20.61
CA VAL A 463 -0.94 11.78 -20.95
C VAL A 463 -1.06 12.56 -19.65
N MET A 464 -0.31 13.66 -19.55
CA MET A 464 -0.37 14.51 -18.38
C MET A 464 -0.31 15.97 -18.82
N ASN A 465 -1.22 16.79 -18.32
CA ASN A 465 -1.37 18.19 -18.70
C ASN A 465 -1.50 18.34 -20.23
N ARG A 466 -2.31 17.49 -20.88
CA ARG A 466 -2.55 17.45 -22.34
C ARG A 466 -1.31 17.14 -23.19
N VAL A 467 -0.30 16.52 -22.59
CA VAL A 467 0.96 16.17 -23.28
C VAL A 467 1.25 14.68 -23.11
N PRO A 468 1.49 13.94 -24.22
CA PRO A 468 2.00 12.58 -24.14
C PRO A 468 3.43 12.57 -23.60
N VAL A 469 3.66 11.85 -22.50
CA VAL A 469 4.94 11.72 -21.82
C VAL A 469 5.42 10.26 -21.89
N PRO A 470 6.52 9.97 -22.60
CA PRO A 470 7.13 8.65 -22.61
C PRO A 470 8.03 8.41 -21.39
N TRP A 471 8.57 7.19 -21.29
CA TRP A 471 9.64 6.79 -20.35
C TRP A 471 9.24 6.80 -18.88
N VAL A 472 7.94 6.72 -18.61
CA VAL A 472 7.42 6.54 -17.25
C VAL A 472 7.67 5.10 -16.83
N SER A 473 8.33 4.90 -15.69
CA SER A 473 8.69 3.57 -15.20
C SER A 473 8.47 3.47 -13.69
N GLY A 474 8.18 2.27 -13.22
CA GLY A 474 7.90 1.97 -11.82
C GLY A 474 6.89 0.82 -11.69
N THR A 475 6.90 0.18 -10.54
CA THR A 475 5.91 -0.82 -10.12
C THR A 475 4.54 -0.18 -9.88
N SER A 476 4.48 1.15 -9.76
CA SER A 476 3.26 1.94 -9.93
C SER A 476 2.59 1.73 -11.28
N ALA A 477 3.33 1.38 -12.34
CA ALA A 477 2.76 1.06 -13.65
C ALA A 477 2.23 -0.39 -13.72
N SER A 478 2.94 -1.34 -13.10
CA SER A 478 2.60 -2.76 -13.15
C SER A 478 1.37 -3.11 -12.30
N THR A 479 1.22 -2.44 -11.16
CA THR A 479 0.11 -2.63 -10.21
C THR A 479 -1.29 -2.40 -10.82
N PRO A 480 -1.60 -1.24 -11.44
CA PRO A 480 -2.88 -0.98 -12.10
C PRO A 480 -3.13 -1.92 -13.29
N VAL A 481 -2.07 -2.37 -13.97
CA VAL A 481 -2.16 -3.35 -15.07
C VAL A 481 -2.67 -4.70 -14.57
N VAL A 482 -2.10 -5.22 -13.48
CA VAL A 482 -2.59 -6.46 -12.85
C VAL A 482 -4.00 -6.26 -12.29
N GLY A 483 -4.25 -5.17 -11.58
CA GLY A 483 -5.56 -4.89 -11.00
C GLY A 483 -6.68 -4.78 -12.04
N GLY A 484 -6.42 -4.15 -13.20
CA GLY A 484 -7.37 -4.09 -14.30
C GLY A 484 -7.72 -5.48 -14.86
N MET A 485 -6.72 -6.34 -15.05
CA MET A 485 -6.96 -7.74 -15.47
C MET A 485 -7.75 -8.54 -14.43
N LEU A 486 -7.44 -8.40 -13.13
CA LEU A 486 -8.24 -9.05 -12.07
C LEU A 486 -9.68 -8.53 -12.03
N SER A 487 -9.89 -7.24 -12.35
CA SER A 487 -11.22 -6.65 -12.44
C SER A 487 -12.02 -7.24 -13.61
N LEU A 488 -11.39 -7.54 -14.75
CA LEU A 488 -12.03 -8.29 -15.83
C LEU A 488 -12.35 -9.74 -15.44
N ILE A 489 -11.49 -10.38 -14.64
CA ILE A 489 -11.79 -11.72 -14.11
C ILE A 489 -12.98 -11.66 -13.16
N ASN A 490 -13.06 -10.66 -12.29
CA ASN A 490 -14.25 -10.39 -11.46
C ASN A 490 -15.49 -10.16 -12.32
N ASP A 491 -15.38 -9.46 -13.45
CA ASP A 491 -16.50 -9.28 -14.41
C ASP A 491 -17.09 -10.63 -14.82
N GLN A 492 -16.24 -11.55 -15.26
CA GLN A 492 -16.65 -12.88 -15.70
C GLN A 492 -17.18 -13.76 -14.55
N ARG A 493 -16.60 -13.62 -13.35
CA ARG A 493 -17.09 -14.31 -12.14
C ARG A 493 -18.50 -13.83 -11.79
N LEU A 494 -18.72 -12.52 -11.72
CA LEU A 494 -20.01 -11.92 -11.37
C LEU A 494 -21.10 -12.27 -12.40
N LEU A 495 -20.78 -12.28 -13.70
CA LEU A 495 -21.71 -12.72 -14.75
C LEU A 495 -22.12 -14.20 -14.63
N LYS A 496 -21.28 -15.03 -13.99
CA LYS A 496 -21.57 -16.44 -13.69
C LYS A 496 -22.22 -16.63 -12.32
N GLY A 497 -22.56 -15.55 -11.61
CA GLY A 497 -23.10 -15.62 -10.26
C GLY A 497 -22.08 -16.02 -9.19
N LEU A 498 -20.79 -15.96 -9.51
CA LEU A 498 -19.70 -16.25 -8.57
C LEU A 498 -19.32 -14.97 -7.81
N PRO A 499 -18.84 -15.09 -6.56
CA PRO A 499 -18.32 -13.95 -5.81
C PRO A 499 -17.04 -13.41 -6.47
N ALA A 500 -16.72 -12.14 -6.20
CA ALA A 500 -15.43 -11.54 -6.55
C ALA A 500 -14.25 -12.36 -5.98
N LEU A 501 -13.02 -12.11 -6.44
CA LEU A 501 -11.83 -12.86 -6.01
C LEU A 501 -11.42 -12.58 -4.57
N GLY A 502 -11.59 -11.34 -4.09
CA GLY A 502 -11.14 -10.90 -2.77
C GLY A 502 -9.63 -11.02 -2.57
N PHE A 503 -9.21 -11.42 -1.37
CA PHE A 503 -7.81 -11.65 -1.07
C PHE A 503 -7.25 -12.82 -1.90
N LEU A 504 -6.39 -12.50 -2.88
CA LEU A 504 -6.02 -13.42 -3.96
C LEU A 504 -4.89 -14.40 -3.57
N ASN A 505 -3.98 -14.02 -2.67
CA ASN A 505 -2.72 -14.74 -2.48
C ASN A 505 -2.91 -16.24 -2.17
N PRO A 506 -3.81 -16.68 -1.27
CA PRO A 506 -3.97 -18.11 -0.99
C PRO A 506 -4.31 -18.92 -2.24
N ARG A 507 -5.20 -18.38 -3.09
CA ARG A 507 -5.57 -19.01 -4.37
C ARG A 507 -4.43 -18.95 -5.39
N LEU A 508 -3.75 -17.81 -5.52
CA LEU A 508 -2.62 -17.63 -6.42
C LEU A 508 -1.49 -18.63 -6.14
N TYR A 509 -1.10 -18.79 -4.88
CA TYR A 509 0.00 -19.71 -4.51
C TYR A 509 -0.38 -21.18 -4.72
N LYS A 510 -1.67 -21.53 -4.65
CA LYS A 510 -2.15 -22.88 -5.02
C LYS A 510 -2.03 -23.18 -6.52
N LEU A 511 -2.12 -22.16 -7.38
CA LEU A 511 -1.89 -22.33 -8.82
C LEU A 511 -0.43 -22.69 -9.12
N LYS A 512 0.50 -22.40 -8.21
CA LYS A 512 1.94 -22.72 -8.37
C LYS A 512 2.51 -22.20 -9.70
N GLY A 513 2.15 -20.97 -10.07
CA GLY A 513 2.58 -20.32 -11.31
C GLY A 513 1.83 -20.76 -12.57
N GLN A 514 0.86 -21.69 -12.46
CA GLN A 514 -0.02 -21.99 -13.59
C GLN A 514 -0.73 -20.72 -14.05
N ALA A 515 -0.88 -20.59 -15.37
CA ALA A 515 -1.45 -19.43 -16.04
C ALA A 515 -0.66 -18.12 -15.95
N LEU A 516 0.55 -18.15 -15.40
CA LEU A 516 1.48 -17.04 -15.39
C LEU A 516 2.69 -17.38 -16.28
N PHE A 517 3.31 -16.35 -16.83
CA PHE A 517 4.60 -16.43 -17.48
C PHE A 517 5.69 -16.30 -16.42
N ASP A 518 6.42 -17.39 -16.20
CA ASP A 518 7.55 -17.48 -15.27
C ASP A 518 8.73 -16.65 -15.79
N VAL A 519 9.16 -15.67 -15.01
CA VAL A 519 10.30 -14.80 -15.34
C VAL A 519 11.52 -15.37 -14.65
N THR A 520 12.55 -15.74 -15.41
CA THR A 520 13.70 -16.48 -14.86
C THR A 520 15.05 -15.81 -15.13
N GLU A 521 15.04 -14.58 -15.66
CA GLU A 521 16.26 -13.88 -16.10
C GLU A 521 16.32 -12.48 -15.47
N GLY A 522 17.45 -12.19 -14.82
CA GLY A 522 17.77 -10.86 -14.28
C GLY A 522 17.63 -10.77 -12.76
N CYS A 523 18.28 -9.78 -12.18
CA CYS A 523 18.29 -9.51 -10.74
C CYS A 523 17.86 -8.06 -10.52
N HIS A 524 17.18 -7.78 -9.41
CA HIS A 524 16.92 -6.40 -9.03
C HIS A 524 18.12 -5.76 -8.33
N LEU A 525 18.10 -4.43 -8.22
CA LEU A 525 19.18 -3.65 -7.63
C LEU A 525 19.22 -3.77 -6.11
N SER A 526 20.35 -3.42 -5.49
CA SER A 526 20.48 -3.21 -4.05
C SER A 526 21.71 -2.33 -3.74
N CYS A 527 22.28 -2.46 -2.54
CA CYS A 527 23.43 -1.72 -2.05
C CYS A 527 24.61 -1.76 -3.02
N LEU A 528 25.14 -0.59 -3.39
CA LEU A 528 26.39 -0.46 -4.12
C LEU A 528 27.57 -0.60 -3.15
N ASP A 529 27.82 -1.82 -2.69
CA ASP A 529 28.93 -2.17 -1.80
C ASP A 529 29.75 -3.38 -2.31
N GLU A 530 30.80 -3.72 -1.57
CA GLU A 530 31.72 -4.81 -1.95
C GLU A 530 31.10 -6.21 -1.84
N GLN A 531 30.05 -6.39 -1.02
CA GLN A 531 29.46 -7.69 -0.71
C GLN A 531 28.43 -8.10 -1.74
N VAL A 532 27.53 -7.19 -2.13
CA VAL A 532 26.42 -7.48 -3.05
C VAL A 532 26.51 -6.75 -4.40
N GLN A 533 27.45 -5.81 -4.55
CA GLN A 533 27.83 -5.20 -5.83
C GLN A 533 26.65 -4.62 -6.62
N GLY A 534 25.70 -3.99 -5.92
CA GLY A 534 24.52 -3.39 -6.53
C GLY A 534 23.40 -4.35 -6.89
N LYS A 535 23.49 -5.63 -6.50
CA LYS A 535 22.49 -6.66 -6.81
C LYS A 535 21.79 -7.15 -5.54
N GLY A 536 20.47 -7.28 -5.61
CA GLY A 536 19.68 -7.97 -4.61
C GLY A 536 19.49 -9.44 -4.98
N PHE A 537 18.24 -9.90 -4.89
CA PHE A 537 17.81 -11.22 -5.36
C PHE A 537 17.72 -11.29 -6.90
N CYS A 538 17.72 -12.52 -7.40
CA CYS A 538 17.63 -12.82 -8.83
C CYS A 538 16.40 -13.67 -9.12
N ALA A 539 15.80 -13.43 -10.28
CA ALA A 539 14.72 -14.25 -10.80
C ALA A 539 15.21 -15.68 -11.09
N ALA A 540 14.34 -16.66 -10.85
CA ALA A 540 14.66 -18.08 -10.96
C ALA A 540 13.40 -18.88 -11.28
N PRO A 541 13.50 -20.09 -11.87
CA PRO A 541 12.32 -20.89 -12.17
C PRO A 541 11.40 -21.07 -10.96
N SER A 542 10.09 -20.93 -11.18
CA SER A 542 9.03 -20.90 -10.16
C SER A 542 8.87 -19.53 -9.49
N TRP A 543 8.59 -19.49 -8.19
CA TRP A 543 8.41 -18.23 -7.48
C TRP A 543 9.77 -17.67 -7.08
N ASP A 544 9.94 -16.35 -7.18
CA ASP A 544 11.12 -15.63 -6.70
C ASP A 544 10.76 -14.28 -6.04
N PRO A 545 11.62 -13.72 -5.16
CA PRO A 545 11.39 -12.44 -4.48
C PRO A 545 11.77 -11.23 -5.36
N VAL A 546 11.57 -11.34 -6.68
CA VAL A 546 11.79 -10.24 -7.64
C VAL A 546 10.56 -10.03 -8.52
N THR A 547 9.95 -11.11 -8.99
CA THR A 547 8.79 -11.11 -9.89
C THR A 547 7.64 -12.01 -9.40
N GLY A 548 7.81 -12.63 -8.23
CA GLY A 548 6.80 -13.49 -7.63
C GLY A 548 6.59 -14.73 -8.47
N TRP A 549 5.33 -15.08 -8.75
CA TRP A 549 5.02 -16.16 -9.70
C TRP A 549 5.13 -15.74 -11.18
N GLY A 550 5.52 -14.49 -11.46
CA GLY A 550 5.66 -13.96 -12.82
C GLY A 550 4.45 -13.16 -13.29
N THR A 551 4.29 -13.06 -14.61
CA THR A 551 3.34 -12.11 -15.24
C THR A 551 2.07 -12.79 -15.78
N PRO A 552 0.93 -12.10 -15.83
CA PRO A 552 -0.34 -12.72 -16.18
C PRO A 552 -0.45 -13.08 -17.67
N ASN A 553 -0.83 -14.31 -17.96
CA ASN A 553 -1.43 -14.65 -19.26
C ASN A 553 -2.95 -14.63 -19.10
N TYR A 554 -3.60 -13.51 -19.45
CA TYR A 554 -5.00 -13.24 -19.13
C TYR A 554 -5.97 -14.42 -19.40
N PRO A 555 -6.05 -15.02 -20.60
CA PRO A 555 -7.00 -16.09 -20.87
C PRO A 555 -6.74 -17.35 -20.03
N ALA A 556 -5.47 -17.69 -19.78
CA ALA A 556 -5.13 -18.81 -18.90
C ALA A 556 -5.49 -18.48 -17.44
N LEU A 557 -5.23 -17.25 -17.01
CA LEU A 557 -5.45 -16.83 -15.63
C LEU A 557 -6.94 -16.74 -15.33
N LEU A 558 -7.71 -16.21 -16.27
CA LEU A 558 -9.17 -16.23 -16.25
C LEU A 558 -9.70 -17.67 -16.10
N ALA A 559 -9.22 -18.62 -16.90
CA ALA A 559 -9.66 -20.01 -16.80
C ALA A 559 -9.35 -20.62 -15.42
N ALA A 560 -8.13 -20.40 -14.92
CA ALA A 560 -7.71 -20.90 -13.60
C ALA A 560 -8.50 -20.26 -12.44
N LEU A 561 -8.87 -18.99 -12.57
CA LEU A 561 -9.61 -18.23 -11.56
C LEU A 561 -11.15 -18.34 -11.70
N LEU A 562 -11.63 -19.04 -12.73
CA LEU A 562 -13.03 -19.44 -12.89
C LEU A 562 -13.32 -20.87 -12.42
N ALA A 563 -12.31 -21.76 -12.41
CA ALA A 563 -12.47 -23.10 -11.87
C ALA A 563 -12.80 -23.03 -10.37
N GLU A 564 -13.82 -23.76 -9.91
CA GLU A 564 -14.14 -23.89 -8.48
C GLU A 564 -13.49 -25.12 -7.88
#